data_AF-A2EM18-F1
#
_entry.id   AF-A2EM18-F1
#
_cell.length_a   1.000
_cell.length_b   1.000
_cell.length_c   1.000
_cell.angle_alpha   90.00
_cell.angle_beta   90.00
_cell.angle_gamma   90.00
#
_symmetry.space_group_name_H-M   'P 1'
#
loop_
_entity.id
_entity.type
_entity.pdbx_description
1 polymer ?
#
loop_
_entity_poly.entity_id
_entity_poly.type
_entity_poly.pdbx_seq_one_letter_code
_entity_poly.pdbx_strand_id
1 'polypeptide(L)'
;MINESNNASTQQTQTQVAPTLELPKPLPTLSMPFPMVDYHTSRDVMIPFNLKDSNEGKFHTPEDAMFYICDHLLRNGITFKRSTALRYCQLCQVYEQADGGYFCMTALGQSKLNRVFTKISRLASTRIAKQIAKCK
;
A
#
# COMPACT_ATOMS: atom_id res chain seq x y z
N MET A 1 -57.91 -91.71 -23.48
CA MET A 1 -58.80 -90.64 -23.00
C MET A 1 -57.99 -89.73 -22.08
N ILE A 2 -57.76 -88.49 -22.53
CA ILE A 2 -57.72 -87.19 -21.81
C ILE A 2 -57.03 -87.21 -20.42
N ASN A 3 -55.79 -86.72 -20.29
CA ASN A 3 -55.34 -85.33 -19.99
C ASN A 3 -55.70 -84.86 -18.55
N GLU A 4 -54.69 -84.55 -17.72
CA GLU A 4 -54.30 -83.18 -17.35
C GLU A 4 -53.17 -83.14 -16.30
N SER A 5 -52.47 -82.01 -16.33
CA SER A 5 -51.14 -81.73 -15.84
C SER A 5 -51.13 -80.87 -14.57
N ASN A 6 -49.91 -80.59 -14.11
CA ASN A 6 -49.44 -79.46 -13.27
C ASN A 6 -49.21 -79.80 -11.79
N ASN A 7 -47.99 -79.96 -11.28
CA ASN A 7 -46.78 -79.10 -11.27
C ASN A 7 -46.86 -78.02 -10.16
N ALA A 8 -46.02 -78.15 -9.14
CA ALA A 8 -45.67 -77.08 -8.22
C ALA A 8 -44.28 -77.34 -7.63
N SER A 9 -43.29 -76.75 -8.28
CA SER A 9 -41.93 -76.50 -7.78
C SER A 9 -41.97 -75.55 -6.59
N THR A 10 -41.12 -75.76 -5.59
CA THR A 10 -40.78 -74.71 -4.61
C THR A 10 -39.27 -74.66 -4.42
N GLN A 11 -38.65 -73.65 -5.03
CA GLN A 11 -37.35 -73.10 -4.65
C GLN A 11 -37.55 -72.08 -3.53
N GLN A 12 -36.75 -72.11 -2.46
CA GLN A 12 -36.45 -70.95 -1.60
C GLN A 12 -35.14 -71.22 -0.80
N THR A 13 -34.29 -70.29 -0.33
CA THR A 13 -33.67 -69.05 -0.85
C THR A 13 -32.53 -68.71 0.15
N GLN A 14 -31.38 -68.20 -0.33
CA GLN A 14 -30.40 -67.28 0.33
C GLN A 14 -29.84 -67.62 1.74
N THR A 15 -28.52 -67.50 1.98
CA THR A 15 -27.88 -66.18 2.15
C THR A 15 -26.37 -66.26 1.86
N GLN A 16 -25.90 -65.54 0.85
CA GLN A 16 -24.50 -65.15 0.71
C GLN A 16 -24.20 -64.07 1.75
N VAL A 17 -23.25 -64.32 2.65
CA VAL A 17 -22.76 -63.30 3.58
C VAL A 17 -21.58 -62.60 2.90
N ALA A 18 -21.79 -61.37 2.44
CA ALA A 18 -20.71 -60.52 1.93
C ALA A 18 -19.77 -60.16 3.10
N PRO A 19 -18.44 -60.21 2.93
CA PRO A 19 -17.53 -59.66 3.93
C PRO A 19 -17.62 -58.14 3.87
N THR A 20 -18.22 -57.53 4.90
CA THR A 20 -18.18 -56.08 5.12
C THR A 20 -16.73 -55.67 5.32
N LEU A 21 -16.16 -55.03 4.30
CA LEU A 21 -14.83 -54.43 4.33
C LEU A 21 -14.96 -53.12 5.12
N GLU A 22 -14.80 -53.20 6.44
CA GLU A 22 -14.77 -52.04 7.33
C GLU A 22 -13.61 -51.11 6.92
N LEU A 23 -13.94 -50.01 6.23
CA LEU A 23 -12.99 -49.00 5.83
C LEU A 23 -12.44 -48.30 7.09
N PRO A 24 -11.11 -48.25 7.32
CA PRO A 24 -10.55 -47.61 8.50
C PRO A 24 -10.98 -46.14 8.58
N LYS A 25 -11.46 -45.70 9.76
CA LYS A 25 -11.77 -44.28 10.01
C LYS A 25 -10.49 -43.45 9.84
N PRO A 26 -10.52 -42.35 9.08
CA PRO A 26 -9.35 -41.51 8.87
C PRO A 26 -8.89 -40.89 10.19
N LEU A 27 -7.57 -40.93 10.44
CA LEU A 27 -6.95 -40.31 11.61
C LEU A 27 -7.13 -38.77 11.55
N PRO A 28 -7.31 -38.10 12.70
CA PRO A 28 -7.45 -36.65 12.72
C PRO A 28 -6.16 -35.98 12.26
N THR A 29 -6.24 -35.25 11.15
CA THR A 29 -5.11 -34.48 10.61
C THR A 29 -4.75 -33.35 11.57
N LEU A 30 -3.51 -33.36 12.07
CA LEU A 30 -2.97 -32.27 12.89
C LEU A 30 -2.79 -31.02 12.01
N SER A 31 -3.72 -30.08 12.09
CA SER A 31 -3.63 -28.78 11.46
C SER A 31 -3.09 -27.76 12.46
N MET A 32 -1.87 -27.27 12.21
CA MET A 32 -1.28 -26.17 12.97
C MET A 32 -1.48 -24.89 12.15
N PRO A 33 -2.31 -23.93 12.59
CA PRO A 33 -2.49 -22.68 11.88
C PRO A 33 -1.21 -21.85 12.02
N PHE A 34 -0.45 -21.73 10.94
CA PHE A 34 0.65 -20.77 10.87
C PHE A 34 0.08 -19.37 10.66
N PRO A 35 0.50 -18.36 11.44
CA PRO A 35 0.11 -16.99 11.18
C PRO A 35 0.71 -16.54 9.84
N MET A 36 -0.14 -16.34 8.84
CA MET A 36 0.25 -15.64 7.63
C MET A 36 0.38 -14.16 7.97
N VAL A 37 1.59 -13.63 7.79
CA VAL A 37 1.86 -12.19 7.91
C VAL A 37 1.85 -11.62 6.50
N ASP A 38 0.89 -10.75 6.22
CA ASP A 38 0.85 -10.00 4.97
C ASP A 38 1.89 -8.88 5.00
N TYR A 39 2.96 -9.03 4.22
CA TYR A 39 3.97 -8.00 4.08
C TYR A 39 3.50 -6.93 3.10
N HIS A 40 3.25 -5.73 3.60
CA HIS A 40 3.00 -4.55 2.77
C HIS A 40 4.29 -3.75 2.58
N THR A 41 4.83 -3.75 1.36
CA THR A 41 5.93 -2.85 1.01
C THR A 41 5.37 -1.44 0.76
N SER A 42 5.64 -0.51 1.67
CA SER A 42 5.34 0.92 1.45
C SER A 42 6.21 1.46 0.31
N ARG A 43 5.61 1.78 -0.83
CA ARG A 43 6.34 2.28 -2.03
C ARG A 43 6.85 3.72 -1.91
N ASP A 44 6.45 4.45 -0.88
CA ASP A 44 6.79 5.86 -0.72
C ASP A 44 8.05 6.01 0.13
N VAL A 45 9.19 6.11 -0.54
CA VAL A 45 10.49 6.41 0.09
C VAL A 45 10.51 7.88 0.47
N MET A 46 10.45 8.18 1.77
CA MET A 46 10.67 9.53 2.31
C MET A 46 12.14 9.65 2.72
N ILE A 47 12.85 10.61 2.13
CA ILE A 47 14.26 10.88 2.40
C ILE A 47 14.34 12.00 3.45
N PRO A 48 15.03 11.81 4.58
CA PRO A 48 15.19 12.83 5.60
C PRO A 48 15.70 14.16 5.03
N PHE A 49 15.20 15.27 5.56
CA PHE A 49 15.75 16.59 5.22
C PHE A 49 17.18 16.74 5.70
N ASN A 50 17.98 17.47 4.91
CA ASN A 50 19.28 17.91 5.38
C ASN A 50 19.08 19.09 6.35
N LEU A 51 19.22 18.83 7.65
CA LEU A 51 18.99 19.81 8.72
C LEU A 51 19.77 21.12 8.54
N LYS A 52 20.98 21.03 7.97
CA LYS A 52 21.82 22.20 7.70
C LYS A 52 21.24 23.10 6.60
N ASP A 53 20.68 22.49 5.56
CA ASP A 53 20.14 23.22 4.40
C ASP A 53 18.71 23.71 4.65
N SER A 54 17.94 23.00 5.49
CA SER A 54 16.52 23.29 5.75
C SER A 54 16.28 24.16 6.98
N ASN A 55 17.32 24.60 7.70
CA ASN A 55 17.19 25.29 8.98
C ASN A 55 16.24 24.53 9.93
N GLU A 56 16.48 23.23 10.12
CA GLU A 56 15.61 22.33 10.89
C GLU A 56 14.16 22.22 10.36
N GLY A 57 13.94 22.49 9.07
CA GLY A 57 12.62 22.50 8.46
C GLY A 57 11.84 23.81 8.66
N LYS A 58 12.50 24.89 9.09
CA LYS A 58 11.88 26.20 9.31
C LYS A 58 12.10 27.13 8.13
N PHE A 59 11.00 27.61 7.55
CA PHE A 59 10.98 28.45 6.35
C PHE A 59 10.25 29.77 6.63
N HIS A 60 10.62 30.81 5.88
CA HIS A 60 9.98 32.13 6.00
C HIS A 60 8.66 32.19 5.24
N THR A 61 8.59 31.51 4.08
CA THR A 61 7.37 31.47 3.25
C THR A 61 7.00 30.03 2.87
N PRO A 62 5.71 29.76 2.61
CA PRO A 62 5.28 28.47 2.07
C PRO A 62 5.90 28.14 0.72
N GLU A 63 6.17 29.15 -0.10
CA GLU A 63 6.87 29.01 -1.38
C GLU A 63 8.29 28.49 -1.19
N ASP A 64 9.06 29.05 -0.25
CA ASP A 64 10.43 28.62 0.01
C ASP A 64 10.48 27.17 0.50
N ALA A 65 9.56 26.80 1.40
CA ALA A 65 9.41 25.42 1.85
C ALA A 65 9.14 24.46 0.67
N MET A 66 8.21 24.82 -0.21
CA MET A 66 7.87 23.98 -1.37
C MET A 66 8.99 23.92 -2.40
N PHE A 67 9.74 25.00 -2.60
CA PHE A 67 10.95 25.01 -3.43
C PHE A 67 12.00 24.07 -2.87
N TYR A 68 12.26 24.13 -1.56
CA TYR A 68 13.20 23.22 -0.90
C TYR A 68 12.79 21.76 -1.07
N ILE A 69 11.51 21.42 -0.90
CA ILE A 69 11.00 20.07 -1.10
C ILE A 69 11.23 19.60 -2.55
N CYS A 70 10.92 20.46 -3.53
CA CYS A 70 11.14 20.15 -4.94
C CYS A 70 12.63 19.89 -5.22
N ASP A 71 13.50 20.77 -4.74
CA ASP A 71 14.96 20.68 -4.86
C ASP A 71 15.50 19.39 -4.22
N HIS A 72 15.07 19.10 -3.00
CA HIS A 72 15.44 17.89 -2.25
C HIS A 72 15.05 16.62 -2.99
N LEU A 73 13.83 16.57 -3.54
CA LEU A 73 13.36 15.42 -4.31
C LEU A 73 14.15 15.24 -5.61
N LEU A 74 14.38 16.33 -6.34
CA LEU A 74 15.14 16.29 -7.59
C LEU A 74 16.61 15.88 -7.38
N ARG A 75 17.26 16.36 -6.31
CA ARG A 75 18.63 15.97 -5.94
C ARG A 75 18.77 14.47 -5.70
N ASN A 76 17.73 13.85 -5.15
CA ASN A 76 17.71 12.43 -4.86
C ASN A 76 17.08 11.58 -5.98
N GLY A 77 16.84 12.16 -7.17
CA GLY A 77 16.27 11.45 -8.31
C GLY A 77 14.80 11.05 -8.15
N ILE A 78 14.06 11.65 -7.20
CA ILE A 78 12.64 11.40 -6.98
C ILE A 78 11.80 12.41 -7.76
N THR A 79 10.77 11.93 -8.47
CA THR A 79 9.81 12.79 -9.16
C THR A 79 9.02 13.65 -8.17
N PHE A 80 8.95 14.95 -8.44
CA PHE A 80 8.13 15.88 -7.66
C PHE A 80 6.63 15.61 -7.88
N LYS A 81 6.04 14.76 -7.01
CA LYS A 81 4.61 14.43 -7.01
C LYS A 81 3.89 15.11 -5.85
N ARG A 82 2.59 15.39 -6.04
CA ARG A 82 1.73 16.04 -5.05
C ARG A 82 1.66 15.26 -3.73
N SER A 83 1.42 13.96 -3.79
CA SER A 83 1.31 13.10 -2.60
C SER A 83 2.58 13.14 -1.76
N THR A 84 3.73 13.05 -2.41
CA THR A 84 5.05 13.16 -1.80
C THR A 84 5.26 14.54 -1.18
N ALA A 85 5.00 15.62 -1.93
CA ALA A 85 5.14 16.98 -1.44
C ALA A 85 4.30 17.25 -0.19
N LEU A 86 3.05 16.77 -0.14
CA LEU A 86 2.17 16.91 1.03
C LEU A 86 2.69 16.17 2.26
N ARG A 87 3.34 15.02 2.10
CA ARG A 87 3.99 14.35 3.24
C ARG A 87 5.15 15.18 3.78
N TYR A 88 5.97 15.74 2.90
CA TYR A 88 7.05 16.64 3.33
C TYR A 88 6.54 17.92 3.98
N CYS A 89 5.36 18.42 3.59
CA CYS A 89 4.74 19.58 4.25
C CYS A 89 4.48 19.34 5.75
N GLN A 90 4.30 18.09 6.20
CA GLN A 90 4.17 17.76 7.63
C GLN A 90 5.44 18.06 8.43
N LEU A 91 6.59 18.07 7.74
CA LEU A 91 7.90 18.30 8.34
C LEU A 91 8.34 19.77 8.21
N CYS A 92 7.61 20.58 7.44
CA CYS A 92 7.93 21.98 7.20
C CYS A 92 7.15 22.88 8.15
N GLN A 93 7.85 23.83 8.74
CA GLN A 93 7.30 24.91 9.53
C GLN A 93 7.46 26.23 8.78
N VAL A 94 6.43 27.04 8.76
CA VAL A 94 6.42 28.35 8.09
C VAL A 94 6.20 29.43 9.14
N TYR A 95 6.92 30.54 9.03
CA TYR A 95 6.74 31.69 9.91
C TYR A 95 5.45 32.45 9.58
N GLU A 96 4.62 32.70 10.60
CA GLU A 96 3.45 33.56 10.54
C GLU A 96 3.72 34.86 11.29
N GLN A 97 3.74 35.97 10.55
CA GLN A 97 4.04 37.28 11.13
C GLN A 97 2.93 37.76 12.08
N ALA A 98 1.67 37.37 11.84
CA ALA A 98 0.54 37.78 12.67
C ALA A 98 0.65 37.22 14.09
N ASP A 99 1.08 35.96 14.20
CA ASP A 99 1.18 35.26 15.48
C ASP A 99 2.60 35.28 16.06
N GLY A 100 3.58 35.81 15.31
CA GLY A 100 5.00 35.86 15.70
C GLY A 100 5.61 34.48 15.90
N GLY A 101 5.06 33.46 15.24
CA GLY A 101 5.35 32.06 15.51
C GLY A 101 5.54 31.23 14.24
N TYR A 102 5.94 29.99 14.42
CA TYR A 102 6.02 29.01 13.34
C TYR A 102 4.83 28.06 13.42
N PHE A 103 4.20 27.81 12.29
CA PHE A 103 3.11 26.84 12.18
C PHE A 103 3.46 25.76 11.15
N CYS A 104 2.90 24.57 11.33
CA CYS A 104 3.14 23.48 10.39
C CYS A 104 2.47 23.80 9.05
N MET A 105 3.17 23.53 7.95
CA MET A 105 2.70 23.85 6.60
C MET A 105 1.39 23.11 6.24
N THR A 106 1.07 22.01 6.92
CA THR A 106 -0.22 21.30 6.77
C THR A 106 -1.42 22.06 7.29
N ALA A 107 -1.22 23.02 8.21
CA ALA A 107 -2.28 23.87 8.70
C ALA A 107 -2.69 24.94 7.67
N LEU A 108 -1.90 25.14 6.59
CA LEU A 108 -2.38 25.92 5.46
C LEU A 108 -3.59 25.23 4.82
N GLY A 109 -4.63 26.00 4.55
CA GLY A 109 -5.79 25.51 3.80
C GLY A 109 -5.39 24.87 2.46
N GLN A 110 -6.05 23.77 2.11
CA GLN A 110 -5.74 22.97 0.92
C GLN A 110 -5.67 23.81 -0.37
N SER A 111 -6.52 24.82 -0.52
CA SER A 111 -6.49 25.74 -1.68
C SER A 111 -5.15 26.49 -1.80
N LYS A 112 -4.61 27.00 -0.68
CA LYS A 112 -3.32 27.70 -0.65
C LYS A 112 -2.19 26.72 -1.00
N LEU A 113 -2.17 25.55 -0.39
CA LEU A 113 -1.18 24.50 -0.69
C LEU A 113 -1.20 24.09 -2.16
N ASN A 114 -2.39 23.97 -2.76
CA ASN A 114 -2.55 23.64 -4.17
C ASN A 114 -1.98 24.71 -5.07
N ARG A 115 -2.27 25.98 -4.75
CA ARG A 115 -1.75 27.12 -5.50
C ARG A 115 -0.23 27.15 -5.48
N VAL A 116 0.37 26.95 -4.30
CA VAL A 116 1.83 26.89 -4.14
C VAL A 116 2.41 25.69 -4.90
N PHE A 117 1.85 24.49 -4.72
CA PHE A 117 2.29 23.29 -5.43
C PHE A 117 2.25 23.47 -6.95
N THR A 118 1.13 23.95 -7.51
CA THR A 118 0.98 24.17 -8.95
C THR A 118 1.92 25.25 -9.48
N LYS A 119 2.19 26.29 -8.68
CA LYS A 119 3.16 27.33 -9.04
C LYS A 119 4.57 26.71 -9.16
N ILE A 120 5.01 25.96 -8.15
CA ILE A 120 6.34 25.34 -8.12
C ILE A 120 6.47 24.22 -9.15
N SER A 121 5.45 23.38 -9.35
CA SER A 121 5.52 22.28 -10.32
C SER A 121 5.64 22.74 -11.77
N ARG A 122 5.14 23.95 -12.08
CA ARG A 122 5.26 24.57 -13.42
C ARG A 122 6.56 25.34 -13.61
N LEU A 123 7.27 25.64 -12.53
CA LEU A 123 8.56 26.31 -12.62
C LEU A 123 9.60 25.29 -13.10
N ALA A 124 9.90 25.31 -14.39
CA ALA A 124 10.92 24.47 -15.05
C ALA A 124 12.36 24.69 -14.52
N SER A 125 12.55 25.63 -13.59
CA SER A 125 13.83 26.17 -13.19
C SER A 125 13.96 26.19 -11.67
N THR A 126 14.09 25.02 -11.07
CA THR A 126 14.84 24.92 -9.82
C THR A 126 16.33 25.08 -10.11
N ARG A 127 17.13 25.59 -9.15
CA ARG A 127 18.59 25.72 -9.32
C ARG A 127 19.22 24.38 -9.73
N ILE A 128 18.64 23.27 -9.27
CA ILE A 128 19.05 21.91 -9.60
C ILE A 128 18.57 21.46 -10.97
N ALA A 129 17.34 21.76 -11.41
CA ALA A 129 16.91 21.44 -12.77
C ALA A 129 17.83 22.09 -13.82
N LYS A 130 18.27 23.34 -13.56
CA LYS A 130 19.27 24.04 -14.38
C LYS A 130 20.66 23.40 -14.34
N GLN A 131 21.09 22.86 -13.19
CA GLN A 131 22.37 22.15 -13.08
C GLN A 131 22.33 20.77 -13.77
N ILE A 132 21.26 19.99 -13.58
CA ILE A 132 21.06 18.70 -14.23
C ILE A 132 21.01 18.85 -15.76
N ALA A 133 20.34 19.90 -16.26
CA ALA A 133 20.27 20.19 -17.70
C ALA A 133 21.62 20.60 -18.31
N LYS A 134 22.57 21.10 -17.51
CA LYS A 134 23.92 21.47 -17.97
C LYS A 134 24.92 20.31 -17.98
N CYS A 135 24.63 19.23 -17.24
CA CYS A 135 25.49 18.05 -17.16
C CYS A 135 25.10 16.95 -18.17
N LYS A 136 24.16 17.23 -19.08
CA LYS A 136 23.81 16.38 -20.22
C LYS A 136 24.24 17.08 -21.51
#